data_AF-A0A6I3GQ33-F1
#
_entry.id   AF-A0A6I3GQ33-F1
#
_cell.length_a   1.000
_cell.length_b   1.000
_cell.length_c   1.000
_cell.angle_alpha   90.00
_cell.angle_beta   90.00
_cell.angle_gamma   90.00
#
_symmetry.space_group_name_H-M   'P 1'
#
loop_
_entity.id
_entity.type
_entity.pdbx_description
1 polymer ?
#
loop_
_entity_poly.entity_id
_entity_poly.type
_entity_poly.pdbx_seq_one_letter_code
_entity_poly.pdbx_strand_id
1 'polypeptide(L)'
;MTLTLNGPAAARSLREISQIEAAASESQRTMSAPLVDALWDSGLLSFLNTPEAGGCEPTFTEVIETWIEMAIQDGALGWIGIANMPSAMAASAYLPDEGFQELFGNPLDRVTVGGQFFPN
;
A
#
# COMPACT_ATOMS: atom_id res chain seq x y z
N MET A 1 -7.66 10.67 -15.59
CA MET A 1 -7.60 9.30 -16.14
C MET A 1 -7.56 8.38 -14.95
N THR A 2 -8.61 7.59 -14.71
CA THR A 2 -8.66 6.70 -13.55
C THR A 2 -7.56 5.65 -13.69
N LEU A 3 -6.61 5.62 -12.75
CA LEU A 3 -5.63 4.54 -12.67
C LEU A 3 -6.41 3.25 -12.40
N THR A 4 -6.15 2.20 -13.16
CA THR A 4 -6.66 0.85 -12.86
C THR A 4 -5.47 -0.04 -12.57
N LEU A 5 -5.23 -0.30 -11.28
CA LEU A 5 -4.19 -1.22 -10.83
C LEU A 5 -4.79 -2.61 -10.64
N ASN A 6 -4.20 -3.64 -11.27
CA ASN A 6 -4.52 -5.01 -10.92
C ASN A 6 -3.73 -5.40 -9.66
N GLY A 7 -4.34 -5.22 -8.49
CA GLY A 7 -3.69 -5.44 -7.19
C GLY A 7 -3.01 -6.80 -7.06
N PRO A 8 -3.68 -7.94 -7.36
CA PRO A 8 -3.05 -9.26 -7.26
C PRO A 8 -1.85 -9.43 -8.21
N ALA A 9 -1.90 -8.87 -9.43
CA ALA A 9 -0.76 -8.90 -10.34
C ALA A 9 0.40 -8.03 -9.84
N ALA A 10 0.10 -6.83 -9.33
CA ALA A 10 1.11 -5.95 -8.73
C ALA A 10 1.77 -6.60 -7.52
N ALA A 11 1.00 -7.20 -6.62
CA ALA A 11 1.54 -7.95 -5.48
C ALA A 11 2.44 -9.11 -5.92
N ARG A 12 2.04 -9.90 -6.93
CA ARG A 12 2.89 -10.98 -7.47
C ARG A 12 4.22 -10.50 -8.04
N SER A 13 4.28 -9.27 -8.57
CA SER A 13 5.54 -8.72 -9.10
C SER A 13 6.60 -8.49 -8.03
N LEU A 14 6.23 -8.44 -6.75
CA LEU A 14 7.14 -8.24 -5.63
C LEU A 14 7.84 -9.52 -5.14
N ARG A 15 7.42 -10.71 -5.60
CA ARG A 15 7.91 -11.99 -5.07
C ARG A 15 9.43 -12.12 -5.08
N GLU A 16 10.05 -11.77 -6.21
CA GLU A 16 11.50 -11.91 -6.38
C GLU A 16 12.25 -10.96 -5.44
N ILE A 17 11.90 -9.67 -5.42
CA ILE A 17 12.56 -8.69 -4.57
C ILE A 17 12.29 -8.95 -3.08
N SER A 18 11.08 -9.35 -2.72
CA SER A 18 10.74 -9.76 -1.34
C SER A 18 11.63 -10.90 -0.86
N GLN A 19 11.86 -11.90 -1.72
CA GLN A 19 12.72 -13.03 -1.37
C GLN A 19 14.19 -12.64 -1.24
N ILE A 20 14.70 -11.81 -2.16
CA ILE A 20 16.09 -11.33 -2.15
C ILE A 20 16.36 -10.49 -0.90
N GLU A 21 15.41 -9.64 -0.52
CA GLU A 21 15.57 -8.63 0.53
C GLU A 21 15.15 -9.11 1.93
N ALA A 22 14.63 -10.34 2.06
CA ALA A 22 14.12 -10.87 3.32
C ALA A 22 15.17 -10.84 4.45
N ALA A 23 16.37 -11.37 4.20
CA ALA A 23 17.44 -11.43 5.22
C ALA A 23 17.91 -10.02 5.64
N ALA A 24 17.98 -9.09 4.69
CA ALA A 24 18.34 -7.71 4.98
C ALA A 24 17.27 -7.02 5.83
N SER A 25 15.99 -7.23 5.51
CA SER A 25 14.87 -6.65 6.25
C SER A 25 14.80 -7.17 7.69
N GLU A 26 14.94 -8.49 7.87
CA GLU A 26 14.99 -9.14 9.18
C GLU A 26 16.14 -8.60 10.04
N SER A 27 17.36 -8.52 9.48
CA SER A 27 18.52 -8.01 10.21
C SER A 27 18.36 -6.55 10.64
N GLN A 28 17.69 -5.73 9.84
CA GLN A 28 17.50 -4.30 10.12
C GLN A 28 16.28 -4.05 11.02
N ARG A 29 15.40 -5.05 11.18
CA ARG A 29 14.09 -4.93 11.85
C ARG A 29 13.22 -3.83 11.23
N THR A 30 13.38 -3.64 9.92
CA THR A 30 12.61 -2.73 9.08
C THR A 30 12.72 -3.23 7.65
N MET A 31 11.74 -2.91 6.81
CA MET A 31 11.79 -3.22 5.39
C MET A 31 13.00 -2.57 4.73
N SER A 32 13.72 -3.32 3.90
CA SER A 32 14.86 -2.78 3.17
C SER A 32 14.41 -1.69 2.18
N ALA A 33 15.27 -0.72 1.92
CA ALA A 33 14.97 0.36 0.98
C ALA A 33 14.58 -0.15 -0.43
N PRO A 34 15.27 -1.15 -1.02
CA PRO A 34 14.86 -1.70 -2.32
C PRO A 34 13.42 -2.25 -2.34
N LEU A 35 12.99 -2.91 -1.26
CA LEU A 35 11.63 -3.45 -1.16
C LEU A 35 10.58 -2.33 -0.97
N VAL A 36 10.92 -1.28 -0.21
CA VAL A 36 10.07 -0.08 -0.08
C VAL A 36 9.90 0.63 -1.42
N ASP A 37 10.96 0.80 -2.20
CA ASP A 37 10.88 1.41 -3.52
C ASP A 37 10.05 0.56 -4.48
N ALA A 38 10.22 -0.77 -4.47
CA ALA A 38 9.39 -1.67 -5.27
C ALA A 38 7.89 -1.59 -4.91
N LEU A 39 7.54 -1.45 -3.63
CA LEU A 39 6.16 -1.22 -3.20
C LEU A 39 5.58 0.08 -3.75
N TRP A 40 6.34 1.17 -3.75
CA TRP A 40 5.92 2.44 -4.34
C TRP A 40 5.73 2.31 -5.86
N ASP A 41 6.71 1.73 -6.54
CA ASP A 41 6.70 1.59 -8.00
C ASP A 41 5.58 0.65 -8.48
N SER A 42 5.16 -0.30 -7.64
CA SER A 42 4.00 -1.17 -7.92
C SER A 42 2.65 -0.46 -7.82
N GLY A 43 2.58 0.71 -7.17
CA GLY A 43 1.35 1.44 -6.89
C GLY A 43 0.53 0.91 -5.70
N LEU A 44 0.95 -0.21 -5.08
CA LEU A 44 0.19 -0.87 -4.00
C LEU A 44 -0.02 0.01 -2.76
N LEU A 45 0.87 0.97 -2.49
CA LEU A 45 0.74 1.88 -1.34
C LEU A 45 -0.37 2.93 -1.50
N SER A 46 -0.91 3.10 -2.72
CA SER A 46 -2.04 4.00 -3.02
C SER A 46 -3.29 3.25 -3.50
N PHE A 47 -3.20 1.93 -3.68
CA PHE A 47 -4.20 1.09 -4.34
C PHE A 47 -5.64 1.32 -3.89
N LEU A 48 -5.86 1.42 -2.57
CA LEU A 48 -7.18 1.54 -1.98
C LEU A 48 -7.64 3.00 -1.82
N ASN A 49 -6.80 4.00 -2.08
CA ASN A 49 -7.17 5.40 -1.94
C ASN A 49 -8.26 5.81 -2.94
N THR A 50 -8.91 6.95 -2.68
CA THR A 50 -9.81 7.58 -3.65
C THR A 50 -9.05 7.95 -4.94
N PRO A 51 -9.73 8.01 -6.11
CA PRO A 51 -9.08 8.36 -7.37
C PRO A 51 -8.41 9.74 -7.33
N GLU A 52 -8.99 10.69 -6.59
CA GLU A 52 -8.44 12.04 -6.38
C GLU A 52 -7.12 12.00 -5.59
N ALA A 53 -6.93 11.00 -4.73
CA ALA A 53 -5.70 10.74 -3.99
C ALA A 53 -4.76 9.74 -4.70
N GLY A 54 -4.99 9.49 -5.99
CA GLY A 54 -4.14 8.64 -6.84
C GLY A 54 -4.43 7.14 -6.78
N GLY A 55 -5.48 6.72 -6.07
CA GLY A 55 -5.89 5.31 -5.99
C GLY A 55 -6.88 4.88 -7.07
N CYS A 56 -7.51 3.73 -6.89
CA CYS A 56 -8.38 3.14 -7.91
C CYS A 56 -9.66 2.45 -7.40
N GLU A 57 -10.00 2.56 -6.11
CA GLU A 57 -11.23 2.00 -5.51
C GLU A 57 -11.54 0.55 -5.93
N PRO A 58 -10.64 -0.40 -5.67
CA PRO A 58 -10.80 -1.80 -6.06
C PRO A 58 -12.01 -2.47 -5.39
N THR A 59 -12.45 -3.60 -5.96
CA THR A 59 -13.45 -4.45 -5.31
C THR A 59 -12.87 -5.09 -4.04
N PHE A 60 -13.74 -5.42 -3.08
CA PHE A 60 -13.32 -6.15 -1.88
C PHE A 60 -12.57 -7.45 -2.18
N THR A 61 -12.99 -8.18 -3.22
CA THR A 61 -12.29 -9.40 -3.66
C THR A 61 -10.85 -9.09 -4.06
N GLU A 62 -10.63 -8.06 -4.88
CA GLU A 62 -9.28 -7.66 -5.29
C GLU A 62 -8.43 -7.21 -4.10
N VAL A 63 -9.00 -6.48 -3.14
CA VAL A 63 -8.29 -6.07 -1.91
C VAL A 63 -7.84 -7.29 -1.12
N ILE A 64 -8.73 -8.25 -0.87
CA ILE A 64 -8.42 -9.45 -0.09
C ILE A 64 -7.41 -10.34 -0.82
N GLU A 65 -7.56 -10.55 -2.13
CA GLU A 65 -6.60 -11.33 -2.91
C GLU A 65 -5.21 -10.68 -2.97
N THR A 66 -5.16 -9.35 -3.10
CA THR A 66 -3.92 -8.57 -3.05
C THR A 66 -3.24 -8.74 -1.70
N TRP A 67 -4.00 -8.60 -0.61
CA TRP A 67 -3.46 -8.73 0.74
C TRP A 67 -2.96 -10.15 1.03
N ILE A 68 -3.70 -11.19 0.65
CA ILE A 68 -3.27 -12.59 0.78
C ILE A 68 -1.97 -12.82 0.01
N GLU A 69 -1.88 -12.32 -1.22
CA GLU A 69 -0.68 -12.45 -2.04
C GLU A 69 0.54 -11.78 -1.38
N MET A 70 0.37 -10.58 -0.82
CA MET A 70 1.44 -9.90 -0.06
C MET A 70 1.86 -10.71 1.18
N ALA A 71 0.88 -11.21 1.95
CA ALA A 71 1.13 -11.92 3.19
C ALA A 71 1.81 -13.29 3.00
N ILE A 72 1.60 -13.96 1.86
CA ILE A 72 2.27 -15.23 1.52
C ILE A 72 3.76 -15.01 1.24
N GLN A 73 4.14 -13.82 0.75
CA GLN A 73 5.53 -13.50 0.43
C GLN A 73 6.34 -13.20 1.68
N ASP A 74 5.78 -12.40 2.58
CA ASP A 74 6.41 -11.99 3.83
C ASP A 74 5.36 -11.46 4.82
N GLY A 75 5.51 -11.79 6.11
CA GLY A 75 4.58 -11.37 7.15
C GLY A 75 4.52 -9.85 7.35
N ALA A 76 5.65 -9.15 7.22
CA ALA A 76 5.71 -7.70 7.31
C ALA A 76 5.09 -7.04 6.07
N LEU A 77 5.22 -7.63 4.87
CA LEU A 77 4.45 -7.17 3.69
C LEU A 77 2.94 -7.32 3.93
N GLY A 78 2.50 -8.47 4.44
CA GLY A 78 1.11 -8.66 4.85
C GLY A 78 0.62 -7.62 5.86
N TRP A 79 1.48 -7.26 6.83
CA TRP A 79 1.19 -6.22 7.82
C TRP A 79 1.10 -4.82 7.20
N ILE A 80 1.98 -4.46 6.25
CA ILE A 80 1.88 -3.19 5.52
C ILE A 80 0.57 -3.09 4.75
N GLY A 81 0.09 -4.20 4.17
CA GLY A 81 -1.21 -4.26 3.51
C GLY A 81 -2.35 -3.80 4.41
N ILE A 82 -2.44 -4.32 5.64
CA ILE A 82 -3.51 -3.90 6.59
C ILE A 82 -3.25 -2.57 7.25
N ALA A 83 -2.00 -2.19 7.46
CA ALA A 83 -1.68 -0.96 8.17
C ALA A 83 -1.90 0.25 7.26
N ASN A 84 -1.41 0.18 6.01
CA ASN A 84 -1.44 1.30 5.11
C ASN A 84 -2.74 1.37 4.29
N MET A 85 -3.16 0.30 3.60
CA MET A 85 -4.25 0.39 2.63
C MET A 85 -5.55 0.96 3.23
N PRO A 86 -6.13 0.41 4.31
CA PRO A 86 -7.37 0.95 4.86
C PRO A 86 -7.17 2.31 5.56
N SER A 87 -6.01 2.56 6.17
CA SER A 87 -5.74 3.81 6.88
C SER A 87 -5.56 4.98 5.90
N ALA A 88 -4.80 4.79 4.82
CA ALA A 88 -4.60 5.77 3.77
C ALA A 88 -5.89 6.02 2.98
N MET A 89 -6.66 4.96 2.68
CA MET A 89 -8.00 5.08 2.12
C MET A 89 -8.89 5.97 2.99
N ALA A 90 -8.93 5.70 4.29
CA ALA A 90 -9.78 6.47 5.19
C ALA A 90 -9.37 7.94 5.27
N ALA A 91 -8.06 8.23 5.30
CA ALA A 91 -7.56 9.59 5.20
C ALA A 91 -8.00 10.26 3.89
N SER A 92 -7.88 9.55 2.76
CA SER A 92 -8.26 10.08 1.44
C SER A 92 -9.76 10.29 1.25
N ALA A 93 -10.60 9.52 1.96
CA ALA A 93 -12.05 9.55 1.79
C ALA A 93 -12.78 10.43 2.80
N TYR A 94 -12.24 10.59 4.02
CA TYR A 94 -12.97 11.17 5.15
C TYR A 94 -12.36 12.44 5.73
N LEU A 95 -11.14 12.83 5.35
CA LEU A 95 -10.61 14.13 5.78
C LEU A 95 -11.42 15.27 5.14
N PRO A 96 -11.64 16.38 5.87
CA PRO A 96 -12.11 17.62 5.26
C PRO A 96 -11.16 18.11 4.17
N ASP A 97 -11.65 18.93 3.23
CA ASP A 97 -10.87 19.44 2.09
C ASP A 97 -9.49 19.98 2.49
N GLU A 98 -9.38 20.73 3.58
CA GLU A 98 -8.09 21.25 4.06
C GLU A 98 -7.09 20.13 4.38
N GLY A 99 -7.52 19.09 5.12
CA GLY A 99 -6.67 17.95 5.46
C GLY A 99 -6.39 17.05 4.25
N PHE A 100 -7.35 16.92 3.33
CA PHE A 100 -7.12 16.22 2.07
C PHE A 100 -6.05 16.94 1.25
N GLN A 101 -6.14 18.27 1.10
CA GLN A 101 -5.17 19.05 0.32
C GLN A 101 -3.78 19.04 0.98
N GLU A 102 -3.71 19.05 2.32
CA GLU A 102 -2.46 18.93 3.05
C GLU A 102 -1.73 17.61 2.75
N LEU A 103 -2.46 16.49 2.70
CA LEU A 103 -1.84 15.18 2.51
C LEU A 103 -1.70 14.78 1.03
N PHE A 104 -2.74 15.00 0.22
CA PHE A 104 -2.86 14.47 -1.14
C PHE A 104 -2.87 15.55 -2.23
N GLY A 105 -2.78 16.84 -1.87
CA GLY A 105 -2.85 17.95 -2.83
C GLY A 105 -1.68 18.02 -3.81
N ASN A 106 -0.55 17.37 -3.48
CA ASN A 106 0.59 17.23 -4.37
C ASN A 106 0.74 15.78 -4.83
N PRO A 107 0.54 15.47 -6.13
CA PRO A 107 0.58 14.10 -6.66
C PRO A 107 1.98 13.47 -6.64
N LEU A 108 3.03 14.24 -6.32
CA LEU A 108 4.40 13.72 -6.17
C LEU A 108 4.68 13.18 -4.77
N ASP A 109 3.79 13.44 -3.80
CA ASP A 109 4.02 13.02 -2.42
C ASP A 109 3.69 11.55 -2.22
N ARG A 110 4.62 10.86 -1.55
CA ARG A 110 4.52 9.44 -1.16
C ARG A 110 3.81 9.35 0.19
N VAL A 111 2.47 9.35 0.17
CA VAL A 111 1.63 9.33 1.39
C VAL A 111 1.40 7.92 1.90
N THR A 112 1.84 7.64 3.13
CA THR A 112 1.50 6.41 3.87
C THR A 112 0.94 6.75 5.22
N VAL A 113 -0.02 5.95 5.69
CA VAL A 113 -0.56 6.07 7.04
C VAL A 113 -0.25 4.79 7.81
N GLY A 114 0.48 4.91 8.90
CA GLY A 114 0.74 3.80 9.82
C GLY A 114 -0.38 3.63 10.85
N GLY A 115 -0.52 2.43 11.40
CA GLY A 115 -1.54 2.10 12.40
C GLY A 115 -2.65 1.20 11.82
N GLN A 116 -3.54 0.71 12.69
CA GLN A 116 -4.66 -0.15 12.30
C GLN A 116 -5.96 0.66 12.38
N PHE A 117 -6.66 0.80 11.26
CA PHE A 117 -7.84 1.67 11.14
C PHE A 117 -9.10 1.16 11.89
N PHE A 118 -9.40 -0.15 11.89
CA PHE A 118 -10.59 -0.74 12.55
C PHE A 118 -10.27 -2.16 13.11
N PRO A 119 -10.99 -2.66 14.15
CA PRO A 119 -10.35 -3.08 15.40
C PRO A 119 -9.81 -4.52 15.45
N ASN A 120 -8.98 -4.74 16.47
CA ASN A 120 -8.55 -6.05 17.02
C ASN A 120 -9.62 -6.67 17.92
#